data_AF-A0A0K1PLR2-F1
#
_entry.id   AF-A0A0K1PLR2-F1
#
_cell.length_a   1.000
_cell.length_b   1.000
_cell.length_c   1.000
_cell.angle_alpha   90.00
_cell.angle_beta   90.00
_cell.angle_gamma   90.00
#
_symmetry.space_group_name_H-M   'P 1'
#
loop_
_entity.id
_entity.type
_entity.pdbx_description
1 polymer ?
#
loop_
_entity_poly.entity_id
_entity_poly.type
_entity_poly.pdbx_seq_one_letter_code
_entity_poly.pdbx_strand_id
1 'polypeptide(L)'
;MAGCSSGVFPGSSGFDTSNPDGPPDNVPPGTEIGEPAMPPKGPQPQFGRTVTQADAPPPLSGGTLVVTEEGIAVAADPDRDQVYVVGLEAQSVKKVVLQKHDEPGRVVMDDAGRAHVVLRSGGGVATIDVATGTLLARRNVCPAPRGIAFDKSRARLLVACADGQLAALPPAPDGAKTLLATLERDLRDIVVLGDRIFVSKFRSASVVELNAAGVLQSPMPLLDAAEATPTLAWRMIAPSASAPSSPDASTPGATKPIVLHQLASLAPLSTQPGGYGDSSGSDPDTDVCQVHKSTTSVLDVSGEKIFFLPTNLVLPVDVAVVSSGYAVIAAGNGHTPSLPQVYVMPESVFTADGFCSVPTKVMVPGQATSVAAYRDSFVVQSREPASLFLAGQGARFHSTTRVARTPATPSSTRTRVQVSRALRATVKAATTGTCGSSTTSERVVRLRCTARSPGRRPITGMARSPTSAISATTS
;
A
#
# COMPACT_ATOMS: atom_id res chain seq x y z
N MET A 1 17.94 49.08 51.71
CA MET A 1 16.72 49.77 51.23
C MET A 1 16.09 48.83 50.21
N ALA A 2 15.18 47.97 50.67
CA ALA A 2 13.71 48.15 50.71
C ALA A 2 13.11 47.57 49.41
N GLY A 3 12.09 46.70 49.39
CA GLY A 3 11.26 46.04 50.41
C GLY A 3 10.34 45.05 49.64
N CYS A 4 10.14 43.82 50.12
CA CYS A 4 8.92 43.36 50.81
C CYS A 4 7.57 43.65 50.09
N SER A 5 6.82 42.60 49.73
CA SER A 5 5.59 42.26 50.48
C SER A 5 5.08 40.86 50.17
N SER A 6 4.79 40.15 51.26
CA SER A 6 4.09 38.89 51.40
C SER A 6 2.57 39.12 51.57
N GLY A 7 1.79 38.04 51.46
CA GLY A 7 0.41 37.88 51.97
C GLY A 7 0.00 36.40 51.86
N VAL A 8 0.25 35.52 52.86
CA VAL A 8 -0.60 35.14 54.04
C VAL A 8 -1.82 34.27 53.62
N PHE A 9 -1.80 32.92 53.73
CA PHE A 9 -2.19 31.97 54.85
C PHE A 9 -3.70 31.97 55.23
N PRO A 10 -4.32 30.90 55.82
CA PRO A 10 -3.80 29.74 56.59
C PRO A 10 -4.39 28.36 56.17
N GLY A 11 -4.14 27.17 56.76
CA GLY A 11 -3.47 26.70 57.98
C GLY A 11 -3.16 25.19 57.83
N SER A 12 -2.05 24.67 58.35
CA SER A 12 -1.75 24.25 59.74
C SER A 12 -2.39 22.91 60.17
N SER A 13 -1.61 21.84 60.02
CA SER A 13 -1.32 20.83 61.06
C SER A 13 -0.25 19.91 60.44
N GLY A 14 0.86 19.52 61.05
CA GLY A 14 1.43 19.64 62.39
C GLY A 14 2.54 18.60 62.38
N PHE A 15 3.77 18.98 62.00
CA PHE A 15 4.93 18.09 62.03
C PHE A 15 5.49 18.10 63.45
N ASP A 16 5.15 17.07 64.22
CA ASP A 16 5.82 16.76 65.49
C ASP A 16 7.21 16.19 65.18
N THR A 17 8.23 16.78 65.79
CA THR A 17 9.64 16.43 65.65
C THR A 17 10.09 15.85 66.98
N SER A 18 9.78 14.58 67.21
CA SER A 18 10.20 13.89 68.43
C SER A 18 10.28 12.35 68.29
N ASN A 19 11.22 11.84 67.49
CA ASN A 19 12.01 10.62 67.82
C ASN A 19 13.02 10.27 66.70
N PRO A 20 14.33 10.22 66.97
CA PRO A 20 15.24 9.34 66.25
C PRO A 20 15.25 7.97 66.94
N ASP A 21 15.46 6.90 66.16
CA ASP A 21 15.66 5.52 66.62
C ASP A 21 14.41 4.70 67.01
N GLY A 22 13.83 4.05 66.00
CA GLY A 22 12.98 2.87 66.12
C GLY A 22 12.48 2.41 64.75
N PRO A 23 12.62 1.11 64.37
CA PRO A 23 11.97 0.62 63.17
C PRO A 23 10.44 0.70 63.38
N PRO A 24 9.64 1.14 62.40
CA PRO A 24 8.19 1.09 62.54
C PRO A 24 7.73 -0.39 62.44
N ASP A 25 7.69 -1.06 63.58
CA ASP A 25 6.91 -2.28 63.80
C ASP A 25 5.43 -1.90 63.81
N ASN A 26 4.83 -1.77 62.63
CA ASN A 26 3.38 -1.79 62.40
C ASN A 26 3.09 -1.93 60.89
N VAL A 27 3.47 -3.08 60.30
CA VAL A 27 2.83 -3.55 59.07
C VAL A 27 1.66 -4.44 59.50
N PRO A 28 0.40 -4.05 59.25
CA PRO A 28 -0.74 -4.92 59.49
C PRO A 28 -0.56 -6.23 58.71
N PRO A 29 -0.74 -7.41 59.33
CA PRO A 29 -0.72 -8.66 58.58
C PRO A 29 -1.99 -8.72 57.73
N GLY A 30 -1.84 -8.69 56.40
CA GLY A 30 -2.89 -9.13 55.47
C GLY A 30 -3.53 -8.08 54.56
N THR A 31 -2.85 -6.99 54.20
CA THR A 31 -3.21 -6.35 52.92
C THR A 31 -2.60 -7.20 51.81
N GLU A 32 -3.38 -8.15 51.28
CA GLU A 32 -3.10 -8.72 49.97
C GLU A 32 -2.95 -7.54 49.02
N ILE A 33 -1.71 -7.21 48.66
CA ILE A 33 -1.42 -6.42 47.47
C ILE A 33 -1.89 -7.35 46.34
N GLY A 34 -3.16 -7.23 45.96
CA GLY A 34 -3.73 -8.01 44.89
C GLY A 34 -2.76 -7.91 43.71
N GLU A 35 -2.38 -9.06 43.14
CA GLU A 35 -1.50 -9.10 41.99
C GLU A 35 -1.97 -8.03 40.99
N PRO A 36 -1.07 -7.15 40.52
CA PRO A 36 -1.47 -6.10 39.60
C PRO A 36 -2.21 -6.75 38.45
N ALA A 37 -3.51 -6.42 38.35
CA ALA A 37 -4.40 -7.07 37.39
C ALA A 37 -3.76 -6.95 36.01
N MET A 38 -3.51 -8.10 35.37
CA MET A 38 -2.93 -8.09 34.04
C MET A 38 -3.84 -7.24 33.13
N PRO A 39 -3.27 -6.31 32.35
CA PRO A 39 -4.08 -5.53 31.44
C PRO A 39 -4.85 -6.48 30.50
N PRO A 40 -6.09 -6.13 30.13
CA PRO A 40 -6.89 -6.96 29.24
C PRO A 40 -6.10 -7.24 27.95
N LYS A 41 -6.07 -8.51 27.54
CA LYS A 41 -5.39 -8.91 26.31
C LYS A 41 -6.08 -8.21 25.14
N GLY A 42 -5.33 -7.38 24.42
CA GLY A 42 -5.79 -6.78 23.18
C GLY A 42 -6.12 -7.85 22.12
N PRO A 43 -6.80 -7.47 21.03
CA PRO A 43 -7.16 -8.39 19.96
C PRO A 43 -5.92 -9.07 19.39
N GLN A 44 -5.99 -10.40 19.24
CA GLN A 44 -4.87 -11.21 18.80
C GLN A 44 -4.98 -11.56 17.32
N PRO A 45 -3.87 -11.55 16.57
CA PRO A 45 -3.87 -11.98 15.18
C PRO A 45 -4.11 -13.49 15.05
N GLN A 46 -4.77 -13.86 13.96
CA GLN A 46 -5.08 -15.22 13.55
C GLN A 46 -4.31 -15.53 12.25
N PHE A 47 -3.11 -16.08 12.38
CA PHE A 47 -2.26 -16.42 11.23
C PHE A 47 -2.58 -17.77 10.59
N GLY A 48 -3.43 -18.58 11.22
CA GLY A 48 -3.69 -19.95 10.79
C GLY A 48 -2.46 -20.83 10.94
N ARG A 49 -2.39 -21.90 10.14
CA ARG A 49 -1.26 -22.83 10.14
C ARG A 49 -0.04 -22.18 9.48
N THR A 50 1.10 -22.21 10.16
CA THR A 50 2.39 -21.85 9.55
C THR A 50 2.70 -22.76 8.36
N VAL A 51 3.09 -22.15 7.25
CA VAL A 51 3.51 -22.82 6.03
C VAL A 51 4.89 -22.33 5.61
N THR A 52 5.65 -23.17 4.91
CA THR A 52 6.91 -22.80 4.27
C THR A 52 6.67 -22.61 2.78
N GLN A 53 7.15 -21.49 2.23
CA GLN A 53 7.11 -21.22 0.80
C GLN A 53 8.52 -21.32 0.22
N ALA A 54 8.63 -21.77 -1.03
CA ALA A 54 9.92 -21.85 -1.73
C ALA A 54 10.49 -20.47 -2.01
N ASP A 55 9.62 -19.53 -2.38
CA ASP A 55 9.94 -18.12 -2.58
C ASP A 55 9.35 -17.32 -1.42
N ALA A 56 10.15 -16.44 -0.80
CA ALA A 56 9.67 -15.58 0.27
C ALA A 56 8.73 -14.50 -0.30
N PRO A 57 7.61 -14.18 0.37
CA PRO A 57 6.71 -13.14 -0.08
C PRO A 57 7.40 -11.77 -0.06
N PRO A 58 7.23 -10.92 -1.10
CA PRO A 58 7.83 -9.59 -1.12
C PRO A 58 7.34 -8.68 0.03
N PRO A 59 8.12 -7.63 0.39
CA PRO A 59 7.70 -6.66 1.39
C PRO A 59 6.47 -5.84 0.97
N LEU A 60 5.62 -5.53 1.93
CA LEU A 60 4.52 -4.58 1.74
C LEU A 60 5.05 -3.16 1.55
N SER A 61 4.71 -2.52 0.43
CA SER A 61 5.28 -1.22 0.06
C SER A 61 4.25 -0.10 -0.18
N GLY A 62 2.97 -0.45 -0.39
CA GLY A 62 1.91 0.51 -0.76
C GLY A 62 2.11 1.13 -2.15
N GLY A 63 1.14 1.95 -2.59
CA GLY A 63 1.19 2.66 -3.87
C GLY A 63 1.09 1.75 -5.11
N THR A 64 0.67 0.50 -4.93
CA THR A 64 0.55 -0.52 -5.99
C THR A 64 -0.74 -0.39 -6.80
N LEU A 65 -1.58 0.60 -6.51
CA LEU A 65 -2.89 0.79 -7.14
C LEU A 65 -3.03 2.24 -7.64
N VAL A 66 -3.47 2.38 -8.89
CA VAL A 66 -3.98 3.64 -9.46
C VAL A 66 -5.34 3.38 -10.07
N VAL A 67 -6.24 4.35 -10.00
CA VAL A 67 -7.58 4.27 -10.58
C VAL A 67 -7.82 5.53 -11.39
N THR A 68 -8.31 5.38 -12.62
CA THR A 68 -8.70 6.50 -13.48
C THR A 68 -10.13 6.95 -13.19
N GLU A 69 -10.49 8.16 -13.63
CA GLU A 69 -11.85 8.69 -13.47
C GLU A 69 -12.90 7.83 -14.17
N GLU A 70 -12.53 7.19 -15.29
CA GLU A 70 -13.37 6.27 -16.06
C GLU A 70 -13.55 4.90 -15.39
N GLY A 71 -12.94 4.67 -14.23
CA GLY A 71 -13.07 3.43 -13.48
C GLY A 71 -12.21 2.30 -14.02
N ILE A 72 -11.04 2.62 -14.57
CA ILE A 72 -10.01 1.62 -14.84
C ILE A 72 -8.99 1.63 -13.70
N ALA A 73 -8.84 0.49 -13.03
CA ALA A 73 -7.84 0.28 -12.00
C ALA A 73 -6.64 -0.49 -12.54
N VAL A 74 -5.43 -0.04 -12.24
CA VAL A 74 -4.19 -0.77 -12.50
C VAL A 74 -3.56 -1.15 -11.17
N ALA A 75 -3.45 -2.45 -10.91
CA ALA A 75 -3.01 -3.01 -9.64
C ALA A 75 -1.79 -3.91 -9.83
N ALA A 76 -0.66 -3.53 -9.25
CA ALA A 76 0.55 -4.34 -9.19
C ALA A 76 0.44 -5.41 -8.09
N ASP A 77 0.78 -6.65 -8.43
CA ASP A 77 0.75 -7.82 -7.55
C ASP A 77 2.15 -8.42 -7.44
N PRO A 78 2.94 -7.98 -6.44
CA PRO A 78 4.32 -8.44 -6.28
C PRO A 78 4.43 -9.92 -5.91
N ASP A 79 3.41 -10.51 -5.26
CA ASP A 79 3.45 -11.93 -4.87
C ASP A 79 3.40 -12.88 -6.08
N ARG A 80 2.93 -12.39 -7.22
CA ARG A 80 2.68 -13.20 -8.42
C ARG A 80 3.34 -12.64 -9.68
N ASP A 81 4.22 -11.65 -9.52
CA ASP A 81 4.94 -10.97 -10.62
C ASP A 81 4.00 -10.60 -11.78
N GLN A 82 2.91 -9.90 -11.46
CA GLN A 82 1.92 -9.51 -12.46
C GLN A 82 1.28 -8.17 -12.15
N VAL A 83 0.65 -7.60 -13.18
CA VAL A 83 -0.15 -6.39 -13.07
C VAL A 83 -1.54 -6.68 -13.62
N TYR A 84 -2.57 -6.24 -12.91
CA TYR A 84 -3.95 -6.34 -13.35
C TYR A 84 -4.42 -5.01 -13.89
N VAL A 85 -5.10 -5.03 -15.03
CA VAL A 85 -5.90 -3.92 -15.54
C VAL A 85 -7.36 -4.31 -15.39
N VAL A 86 -8.09 -3.60 -14.54
CA VAL A 86 -9.44 -3.94 -14.11
C VAL A 86 -10.40 -2.83 -14.49
N GLY A 87 -11.42 -3.13 -15.28
CA GLY A 87 -12.56 -2.22 -15.45
C GLY A 87 -13.53 -2.42 -14.29
N LEU A 88 -13.66 -1.42 -13.42
CA LEU A 88 -14.42 -1.53 -12.16
C LEU A 88 -15.92 -1.74 -12.41
N GLU A 89 -16.51 -1.04 -13.38
CA GLU A 89 -17.93 -1.19 -13.72
C GLU A 89 -18.22 -2.49 -14.47
N ALA A 90 -17.43 -2.78 -15.50
CA ALA A 90 -17.58 -3.98 -16.32
C ALA A 90 -17.11 -5.26 -15.59
N GLN A 91 -16.47 -5.13 -14.43
CA GLN A 91 -15.80 -6.21 -13.69
C GLN A 91 -14.86 -7.05 -14.58
N SER A 92 -14.25 -6.40 -15.57
CA SER A 92 -13.35 -7.06 -16.51
C SER A 92 -11.94 -7.04 -15.95
N VAL A 93 -11.18 -8.13 -16.14
CA VAL A 93 -9.82 -8.27 -15.63
C VAL A 93 -8.90 -8.73 -16.76
N LYS A 94 -7.88 -7.93 -17.05
CA LYS A 94 -6.76 -8.30 -17.91
C LYS A 94 -5.52 -8.50 -17.04
N LYS A 95 -4.78 -9.56 -17.32
CA LYS A 95 -3.55 -9.91 -16.58
C LYS A 95 -2.34 -9.66 -17.47
N VAL A 96 -1.38 -8.91 -16.96
CA VAL A 96 -0.08 -8.69 -17.57
C VAL A 96 0.95 -9.45 -16.75
N VAL A 97 1.46 -10.55 -17.30
CA VAL A 97 2.48 -11.37 -16.64
C VAL A 97 3.84 -10.72 -16.83
N LEU A 98 4.61 -10.61 -15.76
CA LEU A 98 5.97 -10.08 -15.76
C LEU A 98 7.00 -11.22 -15.59
N GLN A 99 8.28 -10.87 -15.51
CA GLN A 99 9.31 -11.88 -15.27
C GLN A 99 9.28 -12.31 -13.81
N LYS A 100 9.68 -13.57 -13.55
CA LYS A 100 9.76 -14.09 -12.19
C LYS A 100 10.68 -13.20 -11.35
N HIS A 101 10.24 -12.84 -10.15
CA HIS A 101 10.92 -11.95 -9.22
C HIS A 101 11.10 -10.51 -9.72
N ASP A 102 10.25 -10.03 -10.63
CA ASP A 102 10.24 -8.62 -11.02
C ASP A 102 9.81 -7.72 -9.86
N GLU A 103 8.98 -8.23 -8.94
CA GLU A 103 8.46 -7.50 -7.79
C GLU A 103 7.83 -6.15 -8.21
N PRO A 104 6.73 -6.18 -9.00
CA PRO A 104 6.02 -4.97 -9.40
C PRO A 104 5.50 -4.20 -8.19
N GLY A 105 5.81 -2.91 -8.16
CA GLY A 105 5.50 -2.00 -7.05
C GLY A 105 4.63 -0.85 -7.50
N ARG A 106 5.12 0.37 -7.30
CA ARG A 106 4.34 1.59 -7.52
C ARG A 106 3.96 1.79 -8.98
N VAL A 107 2.75 2.32 -9.17
CA VAL A 107 2.14 2.53 -10.48
C VAL A 107 1.78 4.00 -10.68
N VAL A 108 2.05 4.53 -11.87
CA VAL A 108 1.56 5.84 -12.33
C VAL A 108 0.99 5.74 -13.74
N MET A 109 0.07 6.64 -14.08
CA MET A 109 -0.48 6.79 -15.42
C MET A 109 0.21 7.96 -16.14
N ASP A 110 0.40 7.82 -17.44
CA ASP A 110 0.74 8.95 -18.32
C ASP A 110 -0.48 9.46 -19.10
N ASP A 111 -0.33 10.58 -19.80
CA ASP A 111 -1.40 11.18 -20.61
C ASP A 111 -1.75 10.39 -21.88
N ALA A 112 -0.96 9.37 -22.23
CA ALA A 112 -1.20 8.51 -23.38
C ALA A 112 -1.99 7.24 -23.02
N GLY A 113 -2.50 7.14 -21.79
CA GLY A 113 -3.25 5.97 -21.33
C GLY A 113 -2.36 4.75 -21.05
N ARG A 114 -1.08 4.97 -20.73
CA ARG A 114 -0.16 3.91 -20.33
C ARG A 114 0.06 3.93 -18.83
N ALA A 115 0.17 2.74 -18.26
CA ALA A 115 0.60 2.55 -16.89
C ALA A 115 2.11 2.26 -16.85
N HIS A 116 2.82 2.89 -15.92
CA HIS A 116 4.23 2.66 -15.66
C HIS A 116 4.41 2.10 -14.26
N VAL A 117 5.01 0.92 -14.16
CA VAL A 117 5.16 0.14 -12.92
C VAL A 117 6.63 -0.06 -12.62
N VAL A 118 7.10 0.34 -11.44
CA VAL A 118 8.46 0.02 -11.02
C VAL A 118 8.59 -1.46 -10.69
N LEU A 119 9.68 -2.07 -11.11
CA LEU A 119 10.01 -3.48 -10.89
C LEU A 119 11.18 -3.50 -9.92
N ARG A 120 10.88 -3.64 -8.62
CA ARG A 120 11.86 -3.37 -7.56
C ARG A 120 13.04 -4.33 -7.61
N SER A 121 12.77 -5.64 -7.69
CA SER A 121 13.81 -6.66 -7.85
C SER A 121 14.19 -6.87 -9.32
N GLY A 122 13.29 -6.53 -10.25
CA GLY A 122 13.56 -6.53 -11.68
C GLY A 122 14.51 -5.42 -12.17
N GLY A 123 14.75 -4.39 -11.36
CA GLY A 123 15.67 -3.29 -11.65
C GLY A 123 15.21 -2.34 -12.77
N GLY A 124 13.90 -2.20 -12.98
CA GLY A 124 13.37 -1.50 -14.14
C GLY A 124 11.98 -0.89 -13.99
N VAL A 125 11.42 -0.47 -15.12
CA VAL A 125 10.03 -0.01 -15.26
C VAL A 125 9.36 -0.81 -16.37
N ALA A 126 8.20 -1.40 -16.06
CA ALA A 126 7.27 -1.94 -17.04
C ALA A 126 6.34 -0.82 -17.53
N THR A 127 6.19 -0.68 -18.85
CA THR A 127 5.20 0.19 -19.48
C THR A 127 4.10 -0.69 -20.06
N ILE A 128 2.85 -0.43 -19.69
CA ILE A 128 1.68 -1.23 -20.05
C ILE A 128 0.68 -0.34 -20.77
N ASP A 129 0.16 -0.81 -21.89
CA ASP A 129 -0.99 -0.20 -22.54
C ASP A 129 -2.26 -0.60 -21.79
N VAL A 130 -2.98 0.38 -21.22
CA VAL A 130 -4.14 0.09 -20.37
C VAL A 130 -5.35 -0.36 -21.20
N ALA A 131 -5.50 0.17 -22.41
CA ALA A 131 -6.61 -0.18 -23.29
C ALA A 131 -6.59 -1.66 -23.70
N THR A 132 -5.42 -2.20 -24.03
CA THR A 132 -5.23 -3.57 -24.48
C THR A 132 -4.80 -4.51 -23.35
N GLY A 133 -4.25 -3.99 -22.25
CA GLY A 133 -3.67 -4.78 -21.18
C GLY A 133 -2.42 -5.51 -21.65
N THR A 134 -1.55 -4.84 -22.41
CA THR A 134 -0.34 -5.43 -22.98
C THR A 134 0.92 -4.77 -22.43
N LEU A 135 1.96 -5.56 -22.17
CA LEU A 135 3.28 -5.04 -21.82
C LEU A 135 3.93 -4.47 -23.09
N LEU A 136 4.11 -3.15 -23.13
CA LEU A 136 4.74 -2.46 -24.26
C LEU A 136 6.27 -2.51 -24.18
N ALA A 137 6.82 -2.32 -22.98
CA ALA A 137 8.26 -2.38 -22.75
C ALA A 137 8.60 -2.69 -21.30
N ARG A 138 9.80 -3.26 -21.11
CA ARG A 138 10.48 -3.39 -19.82
C ARG A 138 11.84 -2.72 -19.95
N ARG A 139 12.04 -1.60 -19.26
CA ARG A 139 13.27 -0.79 -19.36
C ARG A 139 14.07 -0.84 -18.07
N ASN A 140 15.37 -1.13 -18.17
CA ASN A 140 16.26 -1.11 -17.02
C ASN A 140 16.49 0.33 -16.53
N VAL A 141 16.46 0.54 -15.21
CA VAL A 141 16.66 1.86 -14.59
C VAL A 141 17.82 1.84 -13.61
N CYS A 142 17.73 1.04 -12.56
CA CYS A 142 18.72 0.92 -11.49
C CYS A 142 18.45 -0.40 -10.75
N PRO A 143 19.36 -0.91 -9.90
CA PRO A 143 19.18 -2.22 -9.26
C PRO A 143 17.93 -2.34 -8.37
N ALA A 144 17.42 -1.23 -7.81
CA ALA A 144 16.28 -1.24 -6.90
C ALA A 144 15.41 0.03 -7.01
N PRO A 145 14.62 0.20 -8.09
CA PRO A 145 13.67 1.30 -8.20
C PRO A 145 12.53 1.12 -7.19
N ARG A 146 12.11 2.21 -6.54
CA ARG A 146 11.09 2.21 -5.49
C ARG A 146 9.96 3.19 -5.77
N GLY A 147 10.29 4.39 -6.23
CA GLY A 147 9.34 5.47 -6.49
C GLY A 147 9.25 5.78 -7.97
N ILE A 148 8.07 6.17 -8.43
CA ILE A 148 7.86 6.69 -9.78
C ILE A 148 6.83 7.81 -9.75
N ALA A 149 7.08 8.85 -10.53
CA ALA A 149 6.16 9.96 -10.77
C ALA A 149 6.14 10.32 -12.26
N PHE A 150 4.99 10.75 -12.77
CA PHE A 150 4.88 11.32 -14.11
C PHE A 150 4.86 12.84 -14.00
N ASP A 151 5.91 13.48 -14.53
CA ASP A 151 6.01 14.93 -14.70
C ASP A 151 5.35 15.30 -16.03
N LYS A 152 4.05 15.61 -15.95
CA LYS A 152 3.21 15.98 -17.08
C LYS A 152 3.74 17.19 -17.84
N SER A 153 4.22 18.21 -17.12
CA SER A 153 4.69 19.47 -17.71
C SER A 153 5.87 19.28 -18.68
N ARG A 154 6.70 18.27 -18.41
CA ARG A 154 7.92 17.96 -19.16
C ARG A 154 7.85 16.61 -19.87
N ALA A 155 6.67 15.98 -19.87
CA ALA A 155 6.42 14.66 -20.44
C ALA A 155 7.53 13.65 -20.13
N ARG A 156 7.82 13.42 -18.84
CA ARG A 156 8.86 12.48 -18.38
C ARG A 156 8.42 11.72 -17.14
N LEU A 157 8.92 10.50 -17.01
CA LEU A 157 8.87 9.69 -15.80
C LEU A 157 10.10 10.00 -14.96
N LEU A 158 9.90 10.21 -13.66
CA LEU A 158 10.98 10.29 -12.68
C LEU A 158 10.95 9.02 -11.84
N VAL A 159 12.11 8.41 -11.59
CA VAL A 159 12.23 7.15 -10.85
C VAL A 159 13.26 7.30 -9.73
N ALA A 160 12.84 6.98 -8.50
CA ALA A 160 13.68 7.04 -7.30
C ALA A 160 14.22 5.66 -7.00
N CYS A 161 15.55 5.58 -6.93
CA CYS A 161 16.27 4.35 -6.68
C CYS A 161 16.80 4.30 -5.25
N ALA A 162 16.77 3.11 -4.64
CA ALA A 162 17.25 2.89 -3.29
C ALA A 162 18.74 3.25 -3.08
N ASP A 163 19.52 3.30 -4.15
CA ASP A 163 20.94 3.62 -4.16
C ASP A 163 21.24 5.13 -4.28
N GLY A 164 20.22 5.98 -4.31
CA GLY A 164 20.38 7.43 -4.42
C GLY A 164 20.25 7.99 -5.84
N GLN A 165 20.08 7.14 -6.86
CA GLN A 165 19.84 7.64 -8.22
C GLN A 165 18.41 8.16 -8.38
N LEU A 166 18.28 9.40 -8.88
CA LEU A 166 17.03 9.92 -9.44
C LEU A 166 17.15 9.90 -10.96
N ALA A 167 16.46 8.95 -11.60
CA ALA A 167 16.48 8.79 -13.04
C ALA A 167 15.28 9.49 -13.69
N ALA A 168 15.46 9.96 -14.92
CA ALA A 168 14.39 10.44 -15.79
C ALA A 168 14.30 9.57 -17.04
N LEU A 169 13.08 9.28 -17.50
CA LEU A 169 12.82 8.54 -18.74
C LEU A 169 11.69 9.20 -19.52
N PRO A 170 11.72 9.21 -20.87
CA PRO A 170 10.52 9.50 -21.64
C PRO A 170 9.42 8.47 -21.31
N PRO A 171 8.13 8.85 -21.30
CA PRO A 171 7.02 7.93 -21.11
C PRO A 171 6.91 6.93 -22.27
N ALA A 172 7.33 7.34 -23.47
CA ALA A 172 7.45 6.48 -24.63
C ALA A 172 8.33 5.24 -24.34
N PRO A 173 7.91 4.03 -24.76
CA PRO A 173 8.55 2.77 -24.38
C PRO A 173 9.96 2.57 -24.96
N ASP A 174 10.33 3.34 -25.97
CA ASP A 174 11.62 3.34 -26.67
C ASP A 174 12.60 4.40 -26.13
N GLY A 175 12.12 5.32 -25.29
CA GLY A 175 12.94 6.38 -24.72
C GLY A 175 14.01 5.86 -23.75
N ALA A 176 15.23 6.36 -23.91
CA ALA A 176 16.35 6.05 -23.03
C ALA A 176 16.26 6.79 -21.68
N LYS A 177 16.82 6.18 -20.63
CA LYS A 177 16.96 6.83 -19.33
C LYS A 177 18.09 7.87 -19.34
N THR A 178 17.94 8.89 -18.52
CA THR A 178 18.99 9.83 -18.15
C THR A 178 19.09 9.92 -16.63
N LEU A 179 20.29 10.14 -16.09
CA LEU A 179 20.46 10.45 -14.68
C LEU A 179 20.11 11.94 -14.47
N LEU A 180 19.12 12.23 -13.61
CA LEU A 180 18.72 13.59 -13.28
C LEU A 180 19.53 14.12 -12.10
N ALA A 181 19.68 13.32 -11.04
CA ALA A 181 20.46 13.67 -9.86
C ALA A 181 21.01 12.43 -9.15
N THR A 182 22.09 12.62 -8.39
CA THR A 182 22.56 11.65 -7.40
C THR A 182 22.35 12.26 -6.02
N LEU A 183 21.58 11.58 -5.20
CA LEU A 183 21.20 11.97 -3.85
C LEU A 183 21.80 10.97 -2.85
N GLU A 184 21.59 11.22 -1.56
CA GLU A 184 21.84 10.20 -0.56
C GLU A 184 20.98 8.96 -0.83
N ARG A 185 21.51 7.80 -0.43
CA ARG A 185 20.80 6.51 -0.55
C ARG A 185 19.46 6.54 0.18
N ASP A 186 18.67 5.52 -0.09
CA ASP A 186 17.38 5.22 0.54
C ASP A 186 16.19 6.04 0.03
N LEU A 187 16.26 6.51 -1.22
CA LEU A 187 15.12 7.15 -1.87
C LEU A 187 13.92 6.20 -1.96
N ARG A 188 12.72 6.75 -1.85
CA ARG A 188 11.49 5.96 -1.79
C ARG A 188 10.39 6.50 -2.69
N ASP A 189 9.78 7.66 -2.40
CA ASP A 189 8.69 8.23 -3.21
C ASP A 189 9.16 9.48 -3.95
N ILE A 190 8.47 9.80 -5.05
CA ILE A 190 8.64 11.05 -5.79
C ILE A 190 7.27 11.70 -5.94
N VAL A 191 7.21 13.01 -5.70
CA VAL A 191 6.05 13.84 -6.01
C VAL A 191 6.53 15.05 -6.80
N VAL A 192 5.80 15.40 -7.86
CA VAL A 192 6.09 16.57 -8.70
C VAL A 192 4.96 17.58 -8.51
N LEU A 193 5.29 18.79 -8.07
CA LEU A 193 4.36 19.90 -7.88
C LEU A 193 4.88 21.11 -8.66
N GLY A 194 4.34 21.34 -9.86
CA GLY A 194 4.86 22.35 -10.78
C GLY A 194 6.33 22.09 -11.12
N ASP A 195 7.20 23.04 -10.81
CA ASP A 195 8.65 22.95 -11.06
C ASP A 195 9.45 22.34 -9.92
N ARG A 196 8.77 21.88 -8.85
CA ARG A 196 9.39 21.30 -7.66
C ARG A 196 9.24 19.79 -7.69
N ILE A 197 10.34 19.10 -7.41
CA ILE A 197 10.42 17.65 -7.30
C ILE A 197 10.74 17.34 -5.85
N PHE A 198 9.85 16.62 -5.18
CA PHE A 198 10.07 16.13 -3.82
C PHE A 198 10.44 14.66 -3.88
N VAL A 199 11.48 14.28 -3.15
CA VAL A 199 11.91 12.89 -3.04
C VAL A 199 12.02 12.53 -1.57
N SER A 200 11.29 11.50 -1.13
CA SER A 200 11.36 11.02 0.25
C SER A 200 12.47 9.98 0.42
N LYS A 201 13.10 9.98 1.59
CA LYS A 201 13.96 8.89 2.07
C LYS A 201 13.18 8.05 3.07
N PHE A 202 13.30 6.73 2.96
CA PHE A 202 12.48 5.83 3.76
C PHE A 202 12.84 5.90 5.25
N ARG A 203 14.04 5.47 5.63
CA ARG A 203 14.40 5.19 7.02
C ARG A 203 14.53 6.44 7.87
N SER A 204 15.04 7.53 7.29
CA SER A 204 15.20 8.81 7.98
C SER A 204 13.93 9.68 7.97
N ALA A 205 12.87 9.26 7.26
CA ALA A 205 11.69 10.08 7.02
C ALA A 205 12.03 11.53 6.63
N SER A 206 12.99 11.72 5.73
CA SER A 206 13.39 13.06 5.28
C SER A 206 12.92 13.29 3.85
N VAL A 207 12.44 14.50 3.56
CA VAL A 207 12.00 14.88 2.21
C VAL A 207 12.98 15.92 1.67
N VAL A 208 13.67 15.58 0.59
CA VAL A 208 14.50 16.54 -0.14
C VAL A 208 13.70 17.16 -1.26
N GLU A 209 13.94 18.43 -1.51
CA GLU A 209 13.37 19.16 -2.62
C GLU A 209 14.43 19.39 -3.68
N LEU A 210 14.04 19.28 -4.95
CA LEU A 210 14.83 19.64 -6.10
C LEU A 210 14.00 20.54 -7.00
N ASN A 211 14.65 21.40 -7.76
CA ASN A 211 13.99 22.05 -8.89
C ASN A 211 13.83 21.08 -10.06
N ALA A 212 13.14 21.51 -11.11
CA ALA A 212 12.88 20.68 -12.28
C ALA A 212 14.14 20.19 -13.03
N ALA A 213 15.28 20.86 -12.86
CA ALA A 213 16.56 20.46 -13.42
C ALA A 213 17.30 19.42 -12.56
N GLY A 214 16.77 19.04 -11.40
CA GLY A 214 17.40 18.09 -10.48
C GLY A 214 18.41 18.75 -9.54
N VAL A 215 18.37 20.08 -9.36
CA VAL A 215 19.25 20.77 -8.42
C VAL A 215 18.60 20.80 -7.05
N LEU A 216 19.32 20.28 -6.06
CA LEU A 216 18.91 20.27 -4.65
C LEU A 216 18.55 21.67 -4.15
N GLN A 217 17.44 21.75 -3.44
CA GLN A 217 16.95 22.91 -2.70
C GLN A 217 16.96 22.60 -1.19
N SER A 218 16.48 23.54 -0.39
CA SER A 218 16.27 23.31 1.03
C SER A 218 15.35 22.10 1.25
N PRO A 219 15.68 21.19 2.19
CA PRO A 219 14.80 20.08 2.51
C PRO A 219 13.46 20.57 3.07
N MET A 220 12.41 19.80 2.83
CA MET A 220 11.12 20.03 3.47
C MET A 220 11.19 19.49 4.90
N PRO A 221 10.98 20.33 5.93
CA PRO A 221 10.89 19.83 7.30
C PRO A 221 9.62 18.98 7.45
N LEU A 222 9.75 17.86 8.16
CA LEU A 222 8.61 17.15 8.75
C LEU A 222 8.50 17.52 10.22
N LEU A 223 7.37 17.19 10.85
CA LEU A 223 7.18 17.36 12.28
C LEU A 223 8.32 16.72 13.08
N ASP A 224 9.06 17.54 13.82
CA ASP A 224 10.06 17.12 14.80
C ASP A 224 9.55 17.52 16.19
N ALA A 225 9.59 16.59 17.15
CA ALA A 225 9.07 16.79 18.49
C ALA A 225 10.20 16.63 19.51
N ALA A 226 10.15 17.38 20.62
CA ALA A 226 11.25 17.43 21.60
C ALA A 226 11.72 16.06 22.12
N GLU A 227 10.83 15.07 22.17
CA GLU A 227 11.13 13.70 22.60
C GLU A 227 10.80 12.65 21.53
N ALA A 228 10.65 13.03 20.26
CA ALA A 228 10.41 12.07 19.19
C ALA A 228 10.94 12.56 17.83
N THR A 229 11.62 11.67 17.12
CA THR A 229 12.24 11.99 15.83
C THR A 229 11.51 11.29 14.68
N PRO A 230 11.35 11.92 13.51
CA PRO A 230 10.87 11.26 12.30
C PRO A 230 11.65 10.02 11.93
N THR A 231 10.93 8.93 11.69
CA THR A 231 11.45 7.68 11.15
C THR A 231 10.46 7.11 10.16
N LEU A 232 10.93 6.34 9.16
CA LEU A 232 10.05 5.61 8.22
C LEU A 232 8.98 6.48 7.51
N ALA A 233 9.35 7.15 6.41
CA ALA A 233 8.37 7.73 5.49
C ALA A 233 7.73 6.62 4.64
N TRP A 234 6.57 6.13 5.04
CA TRP A 234 5.86 5.03 4.38
C TRP A 234 5.38 5.39 2.98
N ARG A 235 4.77 6.56 2.86
CA ARG A 235 4.17 7.04 1.62
C ARG A 235 4.25 8.56 1.52
N MET A 236 4.56 9.05 0.34
CA MET A 236 4.42 10.47 -0.01
C MET A 236 3.57 10.59 -1.27
N ILE A 237 2.53 11.42 -1.23
CA ILE A 237 1.62 11.65 -2.35
C ILE A 237 1.45 13.14 -2.63
N ALA A 238 1.04 13.47 -3.86
CA ALA A 238 0.58 14.80 -4.16
C ALA A 238 -0.70 15.10 -3.35
N PRO A 239 -0.90 16.35 -2.88
CA PRO A 239 -2.21 16.77 -2.41
C PRO A 239 -3.22 16.67 -3.56
N SER A 240 -4.50 16.49 -3.23
CA SER A 240 -5.55 16.40 -4.27
C SER A 240 -5.48 17.60 -5.21
N ALA A 241 -5.74 17.38 -6.50
CA ALA A 241 -5.92 18.47 -7.47
C ALA A 241 -7.06 19.44 -7.08
N SER A 242 -7.97 18.98 -6.20
CA SER A 242 -9.08 19.74 -5.63
C SER A 242 -8.83 20.27 -4.21
N ALA A 243 -7.62 20.10 -3.65
CA ALA A 243 -7.30 20.68 -2.34
C ALA A 243 -7.49 22.20 -2.44
N PRO A 244 -8.26 22.84 -1.54
CA PRO A 244 -8.38 24.29 -1.54
C PRO A 244 -6.97 24.83 -1.39
N SER A 245 -6.55 25.63 -2.37
CA SER A 245 -5.44 26.55 -2.17
C SER A 245 -5.77 27.27 -0.87
N SER A 246 -4.92 27.12 0.14
CA SER A 246 -5.03 27.82 1.42
C SER A 246 -5.50 29.26 1.16
N PRO A 247 -6.37 29.87 1.98
CA PRO A 247 -6.73 31.28 1.82
C PRO A 247 -5.51 32.21 1.81
N ASP A 248 -4.32 31.71 2.18
CA ASP A 248 -3.02 32.34 1.96
C ASP A 248 -2.32 31.91 0.65
N ALA A 249 -3.09 31.60 -0.41
CA ALA A 249 -2.64 31.32 -1.78
C ALA A 249 -2.01 32.54 -2.49
N SER A 250 -1.59 33.54 -1.73
CA SER A 250 -0.87 34.71 -2.19
C SER A 250 0.57 34.38 -2.61
N THR A 251 1.07 33.18 -2.27
CA THR A 251 2.41 32.70 -2.69
C THR A 251 2.30 31.49 -3.64
N PRO A 252 2.44 31.69 -4.96
CA PRO A 252 2.68 30.60 -5.90
C PRO A 252 3.94 29.83 -5.47
N GLY A 253 3.78 28.58 -5.00
CA GLY A 253 4.88 27.77 -4.49
C GLY A 253 4.73 27.24 -3.06
N ALA A 254 3.61 27.47 -2.37
CA ALA A 254 3.39 26.96 -1.01
C ALA A 254 2.98 25.48 -0.94
N THR A 255 2.40 24.91 -2.00
CA THR A 255 1.88 23.53 -1.98
C THR A 255 3.01 22.51 -1.77
N LYS A 256 2.89 21.70 -0.72
CA LYS A 256 3.83 20.63 -0.35
C LYS A 256 3.16 19.25 -0.49
N PRO A 257 3.94 18.17 -0.60
CA PRO A 257 3.38 16.81 -0.59
C PRO A 257 2.74 16.46 0.76
N ILE A 258 1.83 15.48 0.73
CA ILE A 258 1.34 14.80 1.92
C ILE A 258 2.30 13.65 2.23
N VAL A 259 2.70 13.51 3.48
CA VAL A 259 3.66 12.50 3.94
C VAL A 259 3.05 11.67 5.07
N LEU A 260 2.92 10.38 4.83
CA LEU A 260 2.61 9.38 5.85
C LEU A 260 3.92 8.83 6.39
N HIS A 261 4.23 9.14 7.64
CA HIS A 261 5.48 8.75 8.30
C HIS A 261 5.25 8.25 9.72
N GLN A 262 6.32 7.89 10.40
CA GLN A 262 6.30 7.59 11.82
C GLN A 262 7.21 8.54 12.61
N LEU A 263 6.93 8.66 13.89
CA LEU A 263 7.82 9.23 14.89
C LEU A 263 8.29 8.09 15.78
N ALA A 264 9.58 8.07 16.10
CA ALA A 264 10.14 7.21 17.13
C ALA A 264 10.38 8.04 18.39
N SER A 265 9.78 7.62 19.50
CA SER A 265 9.99 8.25 20.80
C SER A 265 11.40 7.97 21.32
N LEU A 266 11.99 8.99 21.93
CA LEU A 266 13.25 8.92 22.66
C LEU A 266 13.02 8.69 24.16
N ALA A 267 11.76 8.68 24.61
CA ALA A 267 11.41 8.48 26.01
C ALA A 267 11.70 7.03 26.45
N PRO A 268 12.14 6.82 27.70
CA PRO A 268 12.30 5.48 28.24
C PRO A 268 10.95 4.77 28.35
N LEU A 269 10.94 3.49 27.97
CA LEU A 269 9.76 2.64 28.13
C LEU A 269 9.68 2.07 29.55
N SER A 270 8.46 1.99 30.08
CA SER A 270 8.23 1.27 31.34
C SER A 270 8.32 -0.24 31.12
N THR A 271 8.96 -0.96 32.04
CA THR A 271 9.00 -2.42 32.06
C THR A 271 7.75 -3.03 32.71
N GLN A 272 6.87 -2.20 33.26
CA GLN A 272 5.60 -2.65 33.84
C GLN A 272 4.59 -2.99 32.72
N PRO A 273 3.62 -3.89 32.98
CA PRO A 273 2.53 -4.16 32.05
C PRO A 273 1.88 -2.87 31.56
N GLY A 274 1.66 -2.74 30.25
CA GLY A 274 1.13 -1.53 29.63
C GLY A 274 2.17 -0.45 29.30
N GLY A 275 3.46 -0.65 29.60
CA GLY A 275 4.52 0.34 29.40
C GLY A 275 4.81 0.82 27.96
N TYR A 276 4.21 0.18 26.96
CA TYR A 276 4.25 0.58 25.54
C TYR A 276 3.06 1.48 25.13
N GLY A 277 2.03 1.57 25.96
CA GLY A 277 0.88 2.47 25.79
C GLY A 277 0.97 3.63 26.77
N ASP A 278 0.26 4.72 26.48
CA ASP A 278 -0.08 5.68 27.52
C ASP A 278 -1.45 5.30 28.08
N SER A 279 -1.55 5.16 29.40
CA SER A 279 -2.78 4.74 30.08
C SER A 279 -3.48 5.94 30.73
N SER A 280 -3.25 7.15 30.20
CA SER A 280 -3.68 8.40 30.82
C SER A 280 -5.14 8.79 30.53
N GLY A 281 -5.91 7.97 29.80
CA GLY A 281 -7.33 8.21 29.53
C GLY A 281 -8.23 7.10 30.06
N SER A 282 -9.06 7.40 31.06
CA SER A 282 -10.09 6.50 31.61
C SER A 282 -11.36 6.43 30.73
N ASP A 283 -11.28 6.78 29.45
CA ASP A 283 -12.43 6.82 28.54
C ASP A 283 -12.17 5.93 27.31
N PRO A 284 -12.90 4.81 27.16
CA PRO A 284 -12.73 3.87 26.06
C PRO A 284 -13.01 4.45 24.66
N ASP A 285 -13.64 5.63 24.56
CA ASP A 285 -13.85 6.34 23.29
C ASP A 285 -12.76 7.38 22.98
N THR A 286 -11.86 7.69 23.93
CA THR A 286 -10.71 8.62 23.72
C THR A 286 -9.39 7.92 23.38
N ASP A 287 -9.38 6.59 23.31
CA ASP A 287 -8.22 5.74 22.96
C ASP A 287 -7.81 5.85 21.46
N VAL A 288 -8.42 6.77 20.73
CA VAL A 288 -8.29 6.89 19.26
C VAL A 288 -7.07 7.73 18.85
N CYS A 289 -6.48 8.53 19.74
CA CYS A 289 -5.39 9.46 19.40
C CYS A 289 -4.28 9.52 20.45
N GLN A 290 -4.03 8.39 21.11
CA GLN A 290 -2.92 8.24 22.05
C GLN A 290 -1.59 8.24 21.27
N VAL A 291 -0.68 9.14 21.64
CA VAL A 291 0.71 9.09 21.17
C VAL A 291 1.40 7.93 21.89
N HIS A 292 1.86 6.93 21.16
CA HIS A 292 2.61 5.84 21.77
C HIS A 292 3.94 6.34 22.30
N LYS A 293 4.33 5.84 23.49
CA LYS A 293 5.66 6.02 24.07
C LYS A 293 6.79 5.33 23.28
N SER A 294 6.45 4.63 22.20
CA SER A 294 7.43 3.95 21.33
C SER A 294 7.43 4.52 19.91
N THR A 295 6.37 4.28 19.14
CA THR A 295 6.25 4.80 17.77
C THR A 295 4.85 5.29 17.46
N THR A 296 4.73 6.48 16.87
CA THR A 296 3.43 7.03 16.49
C THR A 296 3.38 7.30 15.00
N SER A 297 2.34 6.81 14.33
CA SER A 297 2.12 7.07 12.90
C SER A 297 1.52 8.46 12.73
N VAL A 298 2.03 9.21 11.75
CA VAL A 298 1.68 10.61 11.50
C VAL A 298 1.37 10.80 10.02
N LEU A 299 0.30 11.53 9.73
CA LEU A 299 0.01 12.06 8.40
C LEU A 299 0.27 13.57 8.42
N ASP A 300 1.37 13.98 7.80
CA ASP A 300 1.70 15.37 7.56
C ASP A 300 1.07 15.80 6.23
N VAL A 301 0.06 16.65 6.30
CA VAL A 301 -0.67 17.20 5.15
C VAL A 301 -0.05 18.54 4.80
N SER A 302 0.82 18.49 3.79
CA SER A 302 1.42 19.66 3.15
C SER A 302 2.23 20.55 4.10
N GLY A 303 2.76 20.02 5.20
CA GLY A 303 3.51 20.79 6.22
C GLY A 303 2.66 21.82 6.97
N GLU A 304 1.33 21.80 6.78
CA GLU A 304 0.38 22.75 7.40
C GLU A 304 -0.45 22.07 8.48
N LYS A 305 -0.81 20.80 8.26
CA LYS A 305 -1.74 20.05 9.10
C LYS A 305 -1.11 18.70 9.47
N ILE A 306 -1.07 18.39 10.75
CA ILE A 306 -0.55 17.11 11.25
C ILE A 306 -1.71 16.30 11.82
N PHE A 307 -1.84 15.04 11.40
CA PHE A 307 -2.71 14.06 12.04
C PHE A 307 -1.86 13.01 12.75
N PHE A 308 -2.05 12.85 14.05
CA PHE A 308 -1.63 11.66 14.76
C PHE A 308 -2.65 10.56 14.46
N LEU A 309 -2.16 9.43 13.96
CA LEU A 309 -3.02 8.34 13.54
C LEU A 309 -3.28 7.40 14.73
N PRO A 310 -4.45 6.71 14.75
CA PRO A 310 -4.79 5.80 15.83
C PRO A 310 -3.74 4.72 16.07
N THR A 311 -3.57 4.37 17.34
CA THR A 311 -2.65 3.34 17.84
C THR A 311 -2.87 1.98 17.20
N ASN A 312 -4.13 1.64 16.91
CA ASN A 312 -4.51 0.40 16.26
C ASN A 312 -4.33 0.44 14.72
N LEU A 313 -3.82 1.52 14.13
CA LEU A 313 -3.48 1.62 12.71
C LEU A 313 -2.08 1.03 12.45
N VAL A 314 -1.98 -0.30 12.49
CA VAL A 314 -0.70 -1.00 12.38
C VAL A 314 -0.22 -1.07 10.93
N LEU A 315 1.03 -0.67 10.71
CA LEU A 315 1.73 -0.71 9.41
C LEU A 315 1.03 0.17 8.34
N PRO A 316 1.13 1.52 8.45
CA PRO A 316 0.50 2.50 7.56
C PRO A 316 1.16 2.55 6.18
N VAL A 317 0.95 1.55 5.32
CA VAL A 317 1.74 1.41 4.08
C VAL A 317 1.31 2.33 2.94
N ASP A 318 0.08 2.82 2.94
CA ASP A 318 -0.46 3.62 1.83
C ASP A 318 -1.53 4.61 2.29
N VAL A 319 -1.71 5.67 1.50
CA VAL A 319 -2.72 6.71 1.71
C VAL A 319 -3.23 7.23 0.37
N ALA A 320 -4.52 7.58 0.32
CA ALA A 320 -5.14 8.30 -0.78
C ALA A 320 -5.96 9.49 -0.26
N VAL A 321 -5.97 10.58 -1.02
CA VAL A 321 -6.91 11.68 -0.80
C VAL A 321 -8.24 11.31 -1.41
N VAL A 322 -9.30 11.27 -0.61
CA VAL A 322 -10.66 10.89 -1.00
C VAL A 322 -11.62 12.06 -0.74
N SER A 323 -12.84 12.01 -1.29
CA SER A 323 -13.84 13.07 -1.12
C SER A 323 -14.13 13.44 0.35
N SER A 324 -14.02 12.45 1.24
CA SER A 324 -14.26 12.60 2.68
C SER A 324 -13.01 12.95 3.50
N GLY A 325 -11.82 13.05 2.88
CA GLY A 325 -10.56 13.36 3.56
C GLY A 325 -9.41 12.43 3.13
N TYR A 326 -8.84 11.67 4.06
CA TYR A 326 -7.66 10.82 3.79
C TYR A 326 -7.91 9.37 4.19
N ALA A 327 -7.88 8.45 3.22
CA ALA A 327 -7.98 7.02 3.48
C ALA A 327 -6.58 6.42 3.67
N VAL A 328 -6.29 5.87 4.84
CA VAL A 328 -4.99 5.27 5.20
C VAL A 328 -5.13 3.76 5.40
N ILE A 329 -4.22 2.98 4.81
CA ILE A 329 -4.18 1.52 4.92
C ILE A 329 -3.39 1.06 6.15
N ALA A 330 -4.02 0.26 7.01
CA ALA A 330 -3.41 -0.44 8.13
C ALA A 330 -3.14 -1.91 7.78
N ALA A 331 -2.09 -2.18 6.99
CA ALA A 331 -1.86 -3.51 6.46
C ALA A 331 -1.53 -4.57 7.54
N GLY A 332 -1.06 -4.13 8.71
CA GLY A 332 -0.78 -5.00 9.85
C GLY A 332 -2.04 -5.60 10.48
N ASN A 333 -3.20 -4.97 10.25
CA ASN A 333 -4.48 -5.42 10.82
C ASN A 333 -5.12 -6.58 10.04
N GLY A 334 -4.59 -6.94 8.87
CA GLY A 334 -5.19 -7.95 7.98
C GLY A 334 -5.30 -9.36 8.55
N HIS A 335 -4.60 -9.66 9.64
CA HIS A 335 -4.70 -10.94 10.35
C HIS A 335 -5.49 -10.84 11.65
N THR A 336 -6.07 -9.69 11.99
CA THR A 336 -6.82 -9.50 13.23
C THR A 336 -8.28 -9.16 12.89
N PRO A 337 -9.20 -10.15 12.84
CA PRO A 337 -10.54 -9.96 12.28
C PRO A 337 -11.40 -8.86 12.92
N SER A 338 -11.09 -8.47 14.16
CA SER A 338 -11.79 -7.40 14.88
C SER A 338 -11.24 -6.00 14.59
N LEU A 339 -10.14 -5.87 13.85
CA LEU A 339 -9.51 -4.59 13.54
C LEU A 339 -9.82 -4.14 12.10
N PRO A 340 -10.16 -2.86 11.90
CA PRO A 340 -10.33 -2.29 10.56
C PRO A 340 -8.98 -2.18 9.85
N GLN A 341 -9.03 -2.15 8.52
CA GLN A 341 -7.83 -2.08 7.69
C GLN A 341 -7.72 -0.78 6.89
N VAL A 342 -8.78 0.01 6.87
CA VAL A 342 -8.75 1.36 6.31
C VAL A 342 -9.34 2.33 7.33
N TYR A 343 -8.63 3.43 7.52
CA TYR A 343 -9.02 4.53 8.40
C TYR A 343 -9.17 5.77 7.54
N VAL A 344 -10.39 6.32 7.48
CA VAL A 344 -10.68 7.54 6.73
C VAL A 344 -10.72 8.71 7.70
N MET A 345 -9.70 9.54 7.63
CA MET A 345 -9.55 10.75 8.45
C MET A 345 -10.33 11.89 7.78
N PRO A 346 -11.35 12.48 8.42
CA PRO A 346 -12.12 13.57 7.83
C PRO A 346 -11.31 14.86 7.77
N GLU A 347 -11.47 15.63 6.69
CA GLU A 347 -10.83 16.94 6.56
C GLU A 347 -11.52 18.03 7.39
N SER A 348 -12.82 17.88 7.73
CA SER A 348 -13.60 18.94 8.39
C SER A 348 -13.45 19.03 9.92
N VAL A 349 -12.73 18.10 10.55
CA VAL A 349 -12.65 17.99 12.02
C VAL A 349 -11.31 18.55 12.52
N PHE A 350 -11.08 19.84 12.24
CA PHE A 350 -10.02 20.61 12.89
C PHE A 350 -10.64 21.37 14.06
N THR A 351 -10.29 21.01 15.29
CA THR A 351 -10.35 21.98 16.39
C THR A 351 -9.07 22.81 16.33
N ALA A 352 -9.16 24.10 16.65
CA ALA A 352 -8.03 25.04 16.66
C ALA A 352 -6.90 24.60 17.62
N ASP A 353 -7.20 23.64 18.50
CA ASP A 353 -6.27 23.07 19.47
C ASP A 353 -5.65 21.75 18.99
N GLY A 354 -6.04 21.23 17.81
CA GLY A 354 -5.46 20.07 17.14
C GLY A 354 -5.68 18.72 17.84
N PHE A 355 -5.20 17.65 17.21
CA PHE A 355 -4.81 16.36 17.80
C PHE A 355 -5.73 15.14 17.76
N CYS A 356 -7.06 15.22 17.60
CA CYS A 356 -7.85 13.98 17.54
C CYS A 356 -9.14 14.06 16.72
N SER A 357 -9.20 13.32 15.61
CA SER A 357 -10.45 13.07 14.89
C SER A 357 -10.78 11.58 14.91
N VAL A 358 -12.06 11.26 15.07
CA VAL A 358 -12.54 9.87 15.02
C VAL A 358 -12.61 9.45 13.56
N PRO A 359 -11.76 8.51 13.09
CA PRO A 359 -11.80 8.08 11.71
C PRO A 359 -13.01 7.20 11.43
N THR A 360 -13.49 7.25 10.19
CA THR A 360 -14.37 6.21 9.69
C THR A 360 -13.54 4.94 9.44
N LYS A 361 -13.95 3.84 10.06
CA LYS A 361 -13.22 2.55 10.04
C LYS A 361 -13.87 1.63 9.01
N VAL A 362 -13.08 1.04 8.11
CA VAL A 362 -13.57 0.12 7.08
C VAL A 362 -12.89 -1.24 7.20
N MET A 363 -13.74 -2.28 7.23
CA MET A 363 -13.31 -3.68 7.19
C MET A 363 -13.09 -4.12 5.75
N VAL A 364 -12.00 -4.85 5.51
CA VAL A 364 -11.65 -5.38 4.19
C VAL A 364 -11.36 -6.88 4.35
N PRO A 365 -11.89 -7.76 3.49
CA PRO A 365 -11.47 -9.16 3.48
C PRO A 365 -10.01 -9.32 3.03
N GLY A 366 -9.27 -10.23 3.65
CA GLY A 366 -7.84 -10.43 3.36
C GLY A 366 -6.97 -9.34 3.97
N GLN A 367 -5.76 -9.16 3.46
CA GLN A 367 -4.84 -8.09 3.90
C GLN A 367 -4.85 -6.93 2.93
N ALA A 368 -5.37 -5.77 3.32
CA ALA A 368 -5.36 -4.54 2.53
C ALA A 368 -3.92 -4.00 2.39
N THR A 369 -3.53 -3.57 1.20
CA THR A 369 -2.16 -3.14 0.90
C THR A 369 -2.05 -1.81 0.18
N SER A 370 -3.10 -1.38 -0.50
CA SER A 370 -3.12 -0.09 -1.20
C SER A 370 -4.53 0.46 -1.31
N VAL A 371 -4.62 1.77 -1.50
CA VAL A 371 -5.87 2.51 -1.65
C VAL A 371 -5.73 3.56 -2.74
N ALA A 372 -6.79 3.75 -3.51
CA ALA A 372 -6.87 4.81 -4.52
C ALA A 372 -8.26 5.44 -4.50
N ALA A 373 -8.31 6.77 -4.69
CA ALA A 373 -9.56 7.49 -4.83
C ALA A 373 -10.32 7.03 -6.08
N TYR A 374 -11.65 6.99 -5.99
CA TYR A 374 -12.50 6.73 -7.14
C TYR A 374 -13.88 7.36 -6.92
N ARG A 375 -14.20 8.37 -7.72
CA ARG A 375 -15.41 9.19 -7.57
C ARG A 375 -15.51 9.73 -6.13
N ASP A 376 -16.69 9.64 -5.52
CA ASP A 376 -16.94 10.06 -4.14
C ASP A 376 -16.49 9.04 -3.09
N SER A 377 -15.66 8.05 -3.45
CA SER A 377 -15.19 6.99 -2.56
C SER A 377 -13.77 6.55 -2.94
N PHE A 378 -13.43 5.29 -2.68
CA PHE A 378 -12.13 4.71 -2.93
C PHE A 378 -12.19 3.20 -3.21
N VAL A 379 -11.11 2.71 -3.84
CA VAL A 379 -10.85 1.31 -4.11
C VAL A 379 -9.69 0.85 -3.23
N VAL A 380 -9.82 -0.34 -2.65
CA VAL A 380 -8.79 -0.99 -1.83
C VAL A 380 -8.31 -2.25 -2.51
N GLN A 381 -6.99 -2.43 -2.61
CA GLN A 381 -6.39 -3.70 -3.02
C GLN A 381 -6.11 -4.56 -1.80
N SER A 382 -6.44 -5.85 -1.88
CA SER A 382 -5.96 -6.87 -0.93
C SER A 382 -4.91 -7.79 -1.54
N ARG A 383 -4.01 -8.26 -0.68
CA ARG A 383 -2.93 -9.19 -1.00
C ARG A 383 -3.40 -10.63 -1.19
N GLU A 384 -4.08 -11.16 -0.18
CA GLU A 384 -4.59 -12.53 -0.16
C GLU A 384 -5.98 -12.57 0.53
N PRO A 385 -7.05 -12.98 -0.18
CA PRO A 385 -7.07 -13.22 -1.62
C PRO A 385 -6.74 -11.93 -2.40
N ALA A 386 -6.11 -12.04 -3.58
CA ALA A 386 -5.87 -10.90 -4.44
C ALA A 386 -7.21 -10.37 -4.98
N SER A 387 -7.60 -9.16 -4.58
CA SER A 387 -8.92 -8.58 -4.91
C SER A 387 -8.90 -7.05 -4.85
N LEU A 388 -9.88 -6.43 -5.51
CA LEU A 388 -10.19 -5.00 -5.39
C LEU A 388 -11.56 -4.84 -4.75
N PHE A 389 -11.67 -3.95 -3.76
CA PHE A 389 -12.90 -3.65 -3.04
C PHE A 389 -13.27 -2.17 -3.22
N LEU A 390 -14.50 -1.88 -3.62
CA LEU A 390 -15.02 -0.52 -3.65
C LEU A 390 -15.66 -0.21 -2.30
N ALA A 391 -15.14 0.80 -1.59
CA ALA A 391 -15.76 1.29 -0.37
C ALA A 391 -17.02 2.11 -0.71
N GLY A 392 -18.01 2.19 0.18
CA GLY A 392 -19.13 3.14 0.05
C GLY A 392 -20.35 2.70 -0.78
N GLN A 393 -20.41 1.46 -1.28
CA GLN A 393 -21.69 0.87 -1.69
C GLN A 393 -22.15 -0.12 -0.63
N GLY A 394 -23.19 0.25 0.12
CA GLY A 394 -23.97 -0.64 0.99
C GLY A 394 -24.72 -1.70 0.18
N ALA A 395 -24.02 -2.52 -0.59
CA ALA A 395 -24.53 -3.69 -1.25
C ALA A 395 -23.76 -4.89 -0.72
N ARG A 396 -24.49 -5.79 -0.09
CA ARG A 396 -24.05 -7.15 0.23
C ARG A 396 -23.42 -7.77 -1.01
N PHE A 397 -22.09 -7.76 -1.12
CA PHE A 397 -21.38 -8.69 -1.98
C PHE A 397 -21.12 -9.97 -1.19
N HIS A 398 -22.18 -10.76 -0.99
CA HIS A 398 -22.02 -12.21 -1.02
C HIS A 398 -21.92 -12.60 -2.49
N SER A 399 -20.77 -12.32 -3.10
CA SER A 399 -20.41 -12.91 -4.37
C SER A 399 -19.17 -13.75 -4.12
N THR A 400 -19.39 -15.05 -3.95
CA THR A 400 -18.37 -16.09 -4.05
C THR A 400 -17.86 -16.24 -5.49
N THR A 401 -17.68 -15.14 -6.23
CA THR A 401 -16.93 -15.17 -7.48
C THR A 401 -15.47 -14.97 -7.15
N ARG A 402 -14.89 -16.06 -6.67
CA ARG A 402 -13.46 -16.27 -6.47
C ARG A 402 -12.75 -15.87 -7.78
N VAL A 403 -11.86 -14.87 -7.74
CA VAL A 403 -10.88 -14.65 -8.82
C VAL A 403 -10.22 -16.00 -9.10
N ALA A 404 -10.26 -16.43 -10.37
CA ALA A 404 -9.95 -17.80 -10.79
C ALA A 404 -8.71 -18.34 -10.09
N ARG A 405 -8.92 -19.37 -9.26
CA ARG A 405 -7.86 -20.15 -8.62
C ARG A 405 -7.13 -20.90 -9.73
N THR A 406 -5.91 -20.49 -10.05
CA THR A 406 -5.04 -21.24 -10.97
C THR A 406 -4.78 -22.62 -10.35
N PRO A 407 -5.01 -23.74 -11.06
CA PRO A 407 -4.63 -25.05 -10.54
C PRO A 407 -3.11 -25.11 -10.41
N ALA A 408 -2.63 -25.46 -9.22
CA ALA A 408 -1.24 -25.82 -9.01
C ALA A 408 -0.88 -26.99 -9.94
N THR A 409 0.17 -26.82 -10.72
CA THR A 409 0.73 -27.88 -11.56
C THR A 409 1.29 -28.98 -10.65
N PRO A 410 0.85 -30.25 -10.77
CA PRO A 410 1.50 -31.33 -10.01
C PRO A 410 2.86 -31.64 -10.65
N SER A 411 3.93 -31.41 -9.89
CA SER A 411 5.28 -31.81 -10.24
C SER A 411 5.44 -33.34 -10.20
N SER A 412 5.95 -33.89 -11.30
CA SER A 412 6.72 -35.14 -11.43
C SER A 412 6.19 -36.42 -10.76
N THR A 413 5.64 -37.28 -11.62
CA THR A 413 6.05 -38.68 -11.83
C THR A 413 6.72 -39.42 -10.66
N ARG A 414 5.98 -40.29 -9.99
CA ARG A 414 6.54 -41.53 -9.43
C ARG A 414 5.77 -42.73 -9.99
N THR A 415 6.43 -43.41 -10.92
CA THR A 415 6.10 -44.75 -11.37
C THR A 415 6.06 -45.70 -10.18
N ARG A 416 4.90 -46.29 -9.90
CA ARG A 416 4.81 -47.57 -9.20
C ARG A 416 3.98 -48.53 -10.04
N VAL A 417 4.69 -49.48 -10.63
CA VAL A 417 4.13 -50.71 -11.18
C VAL A 417 3.53 -51.49 -10.02
N GLN A 418 2.23 -51.80 -10.09
CA GLN A 418 1.74 -53.06 -9.52
C GLN A 418 0.53 -53.56 -10.30
N VAL A 419 0.55 -54.87 -10.47
CA VAL A 419 -0.12 -55.65 -11.48
C VAL A 419 -1.43 -56.22 -10.93
N SER A 420 -2.42 -56.30 -11.83
CA SER A 420 -3.45 -57.35 -12.00
C SER A 420 -4.85 -57.28 -11.37
N ARG A 421 -5.75 -57.79 -12.24
CA ARG A 421 -7.13 -58.27 -12.10
C ARG A 421 -8.25 -57.23 -12.09
N ALA A 422 -9.38 -57.36 -12.77
CA ALA A 422 -9.92 -58.07 -13.94
C ALA A 422 -11.48 -57.98 -13.81
N LEU A 423 -12.19 -58.19 -14.93
CA LEU A 423 -13.68 -58.26 -15.13
C LEU A 423 -14.39 -56.89 -15.28
N ARG A 424 -14.93 -56.52 -16.47
CA ARG A 424 -16.17 -56.95 -17.19
C ARG A 424 -17.44 -56.65 -16.36
N ALA A 425 -18.50 -55.98 -16.82
CA ALA A 425 -19.23 -55.97 -18.11
C ALA A 425 -19.98 -54.60 -18.31
N THR A 426 -20.23 -54.02 -19.51
CA THR A 426 -21.23 -54.35 -20.59
C THR A 426 -22.68 -54.49 -20.06
N VAL A 427 -23.79 -53.92 -20.57
CA VAL A 427 -24.15 -53.13 -21.78
C VAL A 427 -25.70 -52.86 -21.83
N LYS A 428 -26.15 -51.91 -22.68
CA LYS A 428 -27.49 -51.74 -23.36
C LYS A 428 -28.70 -51.21 -22.54
N ALA A 429 -29.36 -50.10 -22.93
CA ALA A 429 -30.29 -49.81 -24.07
C ALA A 429 -31.76 -50.21 -23.74
N ALA A 430 -32.86 -49.58 -24.16
CA ALA A 430 -33.19 -48.37 -24.92
C ALA A 430 -34.73 -48.09 -24.81
N THR A 431 -35.16 -46.86 -25.15
CA THR A 431 -36.42 -46.43 -25.85
C THR A 431 -37.83 -46.77 -25.35
N THR A 432 -38.67 -45.73 -25.10
CA THR A 432 -39.87 -45.23 -25.87
C THR A 432 -40.63 -44.15 -25.06
N GLY A 433 -40.83 -42.89 -25.53
CA GLY A 433 -42.11 -42.25 -25.97
C GLY A 433 -43.14 -41.96 -24.84
N THR A 434 -43.84 -40.82 -24.61
CA THR A 434 -44.09 -39.53 -25.30
C THR A 434 -44.82 -38.56 -24.31
N CYS A 435 -44.64 -37.24 -24.50
CA CYS A 435 -45.43 -36.03 -24.09
C CYS A 435 -45.98 -35.79 -22.67
N GLY A 436 -45.62 -34.62 -22.08
CA GLY A 436 -46.44 -33.90 -21.08
C GLY A 436 -45.71 -32.91 -20.16
N SER A 437 -46.00 -31.61 -20.34
CA SER A 437 -45.91 -30.47 -19.39
C SER A 437 -44.61 -30.06 -18.69
N SER A 438 -44.24 -28.79 -18.95
CA SER A 438 -43.65 -27.77 -18.05
C SER A 438 -42.80 -28.21 -16.85
N THR A 439 -41.53 -27.82 -16.85
CA THR A 439 -40.90 -27.02 -15.78
C THR A 439 -39.46 -26.65 -16.15
N THR A 440 -39.06 -25.51 -15.62
CA THR A 440 -37.77 -24.83 -15.62
C THR A 440 -36.55 -25.75 -15.48
N SER A 441 -35.60 -25.71 -16.42
CA SER A 441 -34.20 -26.09 -16.15
C SER A 441 -33.25 -25.64 -17.27
N GLU A 442 -32.03 -25.31 -16.84
CA GLU A 442 -30.82 -24.91 -17.56
C GLU A 442 -30.58 -25.63 -18.90
N ARG A 443 -30.29 -24.85 -19.95
CA ARG A 443 -29.64 -25.36 -21.15
C ARG A 443 -28.12 -25.38 -20.96
N VAL A 444 -27.58 -26.58 -20.73
CA VAL A 444 -26.18 -26.91 -20.99
C VAL A 444 -25.99 -27.07 -22.50
N VAL A 445 -25.27 -26.15 -23.14
CA VAL A 445 -24.73 -26.37 -24.50
C VAL A 445 -23.39 -27.09 -24.36
N ARG A 446 -23.37 -28.40 -24.61
CA ARG A 446 -22.12 -29.17 -24.77
C ARG A 446 -21.58 -28.92 -26.18
N LEU A 447 -20.50 -28.15 -26.30
CA LEU A 447 -19.62 -28.18 -27.46
C LEU A 447 -18.70 -29.40 -27.36
N ARG A 448 -18.96 -30.40 -28.23
CA ARG A 448 -17.98 -31.44 -28.57
C ARG A 448 -16.95 -30.82 -29.51
N CYS A 449 -15.71 -30.66 -29.05
CA CYS A 449 -14.57 -30.50 -29.95
C CYS A 449 -13.96 -31.87 -30.23
N THR A 450 -14.21 -32.35 -31.44
CA THR A 450 -13.43 -33.42 -32.07
C THR A 450 -12.02 -32.91 -32.38
N ALA A 451 -11.01 -33.67 -31.96
CA ALA A 451 -9.64 -33.43 -32.35
C ALA A 451 -9.48 -33.66 -33.86
N ARG A 452 -8.99 -32.65 -34.59
CA ARG A 452 -8.49 -32.79 -35.96
C ARG A 452 -7.07 -32.25 -35.99
N SER A 453 -6.12 -33.13 -36.35
CA SER A 453 -4.70 -32.81 -36.51
C SER A 453 -4.47 -31.78 -37.63
N PRO A 454 -3.45 -30.91 -37.54
CA PRO A 454 -3.06 -30.08 -38.66
C PRO A 454 -2.27 -30.90 -39.69
N GLY A 455 -2.77 -30.90 -40.92
CA GLY A 455 -2.08 -31.43 -42.09
C GLY A 455 -0.88 -30.57 -42.48
N ARG A 456 0.25 -31.25 -42.72
CA ARG A 456 1.45 -30.73 -43.37
C ARG A 456 1.11 -30.14 -44.76
N ARG A 457 1.67 -28.98 -45.09
CA ARG A 457 1.92 -28.56 -46.48
C ARG A 457 3.42 -28.69 -46.77
N PRO A 458 3.82 -29.25 -47.92
CA PRO A 458 5.21 -29.22 -48.36
C PRO A 458 5.55 -27.91 -49.07
N ILE A 459 6.79 -27.48 -48.87
CA ILE A 459 7.46 -26.38 -49.57
C ILE A 459 8.15 -26.97 -50.81
N THR A 460 7.88 -26.37 -51.96
CA THR A 460 8.64 -26.42 -53.22
C THR A 460 8.72 -24.96 -53.67
N GLY A 461 9.82 -24.33 -54.08
CA GLY A 461 11.17 -24.74 -54.47
C GLY A 461 11.62 -23.77 -55.57
N MET A 462 12.87 -23.29 -55.51
CA MET A 462 13.64 -22.60 -56.58
C MET A 462 13.14 -21.22 -57.05
N ALA A 463 13.95 -20.27 -57.53
CA ALA A 463 15.39 -20.00 -57.60
C ALA A 463 15.57 -18.58 -58.20
N ARG A 464 16.81 -18.08 -58.20
CA ARG A 464 17.40 -16.96 -58.97
C ARG A 464 17.58 -15.60 -58.27
N SER A 465 18.82 -15.37 -57.80
CA SER A 465 19.57 -14.12 -58.02
C SER A 465 20.15 -14.12 -59.46
N PRO A 466 20.98 -13.16 -59.94
CA PRO A 466 21.42 -11.86 -59.36
C PRO A 466 21.44 -10.69 -60.37
N THR A 467 21.57 -9.43 -59.89
CA THR A 467 22.35 -8.32 -60.51
C THR A 467 22.34 -7.15 -59.52
N SER A 468 23.50 -6.70 -58.99
CA SER A 468 24.31 -5.55 -59.48
C SER A 468 23.57 -4.21 -59.35
N ALA A 469 24.09 -3.07 -58.91
CA ALA A 469 25.34 -2.58 -58.31
C ALA A 469 25.09 -1.06 -58.03
N ILE A 470 26.08 -0.37 -57.44
CA ILE A 470 26.29 1.11 -57.45
C ILE A 470 25.54 1.88 -56.33
N SER A 471 26.23 2.38 -55.27
CA SER A 471 26.89 3.70 -55.13
C SER A 471 25.89 4.87 -55.23
N ALA A 472 25.92 6.00 -54.52
CA ALA A 472 26.56 6.54 -53.33
C ALA A 472 25.93 7.95 -53.15
N THR A 473 25.90 8.46 -51.92
CA THR A 473 25.96 9.90 -51.53
C THR A 473 24.92 10.94 -52.00
N THR A 474 24.69 11.87 -51.07
CA THR A 474 24.25 13.29 -51.18
C THR A 474 22.79 13.59 -51.52
N SER A 475 22.04 13.97 -50.47
CA SER A 475 21.59 15.35 -50.23
C SER A 475 21.13 15.51 -48.78
#